data_AF-A0A194AM38-F1
#
_entry.id   AF-A0A194AM38-F1
#
_cell.length_a   1.000
_cell.length_b   1.000
_cell.length_c   1.000
_cell.angle_alpha   90.00
_cell.angle_beta   90.00
_cell.angle_gamma   90.00
#
_symmetry.space_group_name_H-M   'P 1'
#
loop_
_entity.id
_entity.type
_entity.pdbx_description
1 polymer ?
#
loop_
_entity_poly.entity_id
_entity_poly.type
_entity_poly.pdbx_seq_one_letter_code
_entity_poly.pdbx_strand_id
1 'polypeptide(L)'
;CHLDREYCMCKSMKACSNAEAKKFRLDYYGECKELTRCEDLEMKQFPDRMSNWTYVVMKEMARRHQLDTEYLDLLKKATADDHHTDAILWKFCDLDIRPHDRKVSRRELLFIIASVKPMEHCLVPFLTQCDEDNDGLISLVEWGKCLNLDPVHIEDKCKDIQSRRQ
;
A
#
# COMPACT_ATOMS: atom_id res chain seq x y z
N CYS A 1 -4.65 -17.68 -5.13
CA CYS A 1 -5.46 -18.91 -4.92
C CYS A 1 -4.68 -20.00 -4.19
N HIS A 2 -3.68 -20.65 -4.79
CA HIS A 2 -2.93 -21.73 -4.11
C HIS A 2 -2.20 -21.24 -2.85
N LEU A 3 -1.48 -20.11 -2.93
CA LEU A 3 -0.81 -19.49 -1.78
C LEU A 3 -1.81 -19.17 -0.65
N ASP A 4 -2.92 -18.52 -0.99
CA ASP A 4 -3.97 -18.16 0.00
C ASP A 4 -4.62 -19.39 0.62
N ARG A 5 -4.85 -20.45 -0.18
CA ARG A 5 -5.41 -21.71 0.30
C ARG A 5 -4.49 -22.36 1.32
N GLU A 6 -3.20 -22.50 1.02
CA GLU A 6 -2.24 -23.08 1.97
C GLU A 6 -2.11 -22.22 3.23
N TYR A 7 -2.03 -20.89 3.10
CA TYR A 7 -2.03 -19.98 4.25
C TYR A 7 -3.27 -20.18 5.14
N CYS A 8 -4.48 -20.21 4.55
CA CYS A 8 -5.72 -20.41 5.28
C CYS A 8 -5.78 -21.78 5.95
N MET A 9 -5.39 -22.84 5.24
CA MET A 9 -5.30 -24.20 5.78
C MET A 9 -4.39 -24.23 7.01
N CYS A 10 -3.22 -23.59 6.93
CA CYS A 10 -2.26 -23.56 8.03
C CYS A 10 -2.63 -22.60 9.17
N LYS A 11 -3.56 -21.66 8.96
CA LYS A 11 -4.07 -20.75 9.99
C LYS A 11 -5.23 -21.33 10.79
N SER A 12 -6.17 -22.04 10.16
CA SER A 12 -7.42 -22.48 10.81
C SER A 12 -7.65 -24.00 10.84
N MET A 13 -6.95 -24.78 10.02
CA MET A 13 -7.16 -26.21 9.88
C MET A 13 -5.93 -27.02 10.31
N LYS A 14 -6.15 -28.22 10.86
CA LYS A 14 -5.04 -29.14 11.21
C LYS A 14 -4.38 -29.80 9.97
N ALA A 15 -4.97 -29.64 8.79
CA ALA A 15 -4.49 -30.20 7.53
C ALA A 15 -3.46 -29.27 6.84
N CYS A 16 -2.46 -28.84 7.59
CA CYS A 16 -1.39 -27.99 7.07
C CYS A 16 -0.27 -28.86 6.49
N SER A 17 0.05 -28.67 5.21
CA SER A 17 1.13 -29.40 4.52
C SER A 17 2.51 -28.89 4.95
N ASN A 18 2.64 -27.58 5.15
CA ASN A 18 3.85 -26.89 5.56
C ASN A 18 3.54 -25.85 6.65
N ALA A 19 4.01 -26.09 7.88
CA ALA A 19 3.76 -25.20 9.02
C ALA A 19 4.32 -23.78 8.86
N GLU A 20 5.27 -23.57 7.93
CA GLU A 20 5.81 -22.25 7.59
C GLU A 20 4.87 -21.44 6.70
N ALA A 21 3.92 -22.09 6.02
CA ALA A 21 2.99 -21.41 5.11
C ALA A 21 2.13 -20.35 5.82
N LYS A 22 1.95 -20.46 7.15
CA LYS A 22 1.30 -19.41 7.96
C LYS A 22 2.06 -18.08 7.99
N LYS A 23 3.35 -18.08 7.62
CA LYS A 23 4.21 -16.90 7.52
C LYS A 23 4.35 -16.40 6.08
N PHE A 24 3.94 -17.19 5.08
CA PHE A 24 4.11 -16.81 3.69
C PHE A 24 3.30 -15.55 3.38
N ARG A 25 3.92 -14.66 2.64
CA ARG A 25 3.34 -13.44 2.09
C ARG A 25 3.65 -13.44 0.59
N LEU A 26 2.75 -12.86 -0.20
CA LEU A 26 3.05 -12.64 -1.61
C LEU A 26 4.01 -11.46 -1.73
N ASP A 27 5.12 -11.66 -2.44
CA ASP A 27 6.10 -10.60 -2.72
C ASP A 27 5.87 -9.97 -4.09
N TYR A 28 5.50 -10.78 -5.10
CA TYR A 28 5.14 -10.35 -6.44
C TYR A 28 4.31 -11.43 -7.14
N TYR A 29 3.71 -11.08 -8.29
CA TYR A 29 2.95 -12.01 -9.11
C TYR A 29 3.84 -12.61 -10.22
N GLY A 30 3.64 -13.89 -10.53
CA GLY A 30 4.37 -14.61 -11.56
C GLY A 30 5.16 -15.80 -11.02
N GLU A 31 6.03 -16.36 -11.85
CA GLU A 31 6.96 -17.40 -11.44
C GLU A 31 8.11 -16.82 -10.61
N CYS A 32 8.70 -17.63 -9.74
CA CYS A 32 9.83 -17.22 -8.93
C CYS A 32 11.01 -16.78 -9.82
N LYS A 33 11.45 -15.54 -9.64
CA LYS A 33 12.64 -14.94 -10.25
C LYS A 33 13.63 -14.51 -9.18
N GLU A 34 14.88 -14.39 -9.59
CA GLU A 34 15.93 -13.80 -8.76
C GLU A 34 15.70 -12.29 -8.68
N LEU A 35 15.41 -11.80 -7.46
CA LEU A 35 15.34 -10.37 -7.19
C LEU A 35 16.72 -9.90 -6.74
N THR A 36 17.22 -8.85 -7.38
CA THR A 36 18.45 -8.17 -6.94
C THR A 36 18.22 -7.49 -5.60
N ARG A 37 19.30 -7.24 -4.85
CA ARG A 37 19.21 -6.44 -3.63
C ARG A 37 18.85 -4.99 -3.99
N CYS A 38 17.96 -4.38 -3.21
CA CYS A 38 17.70 -2.94 -3.32
C CYS A 38 18.91 -2.17 -2.79
N GLU A 39 19.55 -1.39 -3.64
CA GLU A 39 20.71 -0.59 -3.25
C GLU A 39 20.31 0.61 -2.39
N ASP A 40 21.24 1.14 -1.60
CA ASP A 40 20.94 2.24 -0.69
C ASP A 40 20.49 3.51 -1.42
N LEU A 41 21.03 3.76 -2.62
CA LEU A 41 20.60 4.90 -3.45
C LEU A 41 19.19 4.68 -4.00
N GLU A 42 18.88 3.44 -4.39
CA GLU A 42 17.56 3.06 -4.85
C GLU A 42 16.51 3.22 -3.75
N MET A 43 16.83 2.72 -2.55
CA MET A 43 15.96 2.83 -1.38
C MET A 43 15.71 4.30 -1.01
N LYS A 44 16.72 5.16 -1.08
CA LYS A 44 16.57 6.60 -0.82
C LYS A 44 15.63 7.31 -1.80
N GLN A 45 15.58 6.88 -3.07
CA GLN A 45 14.71 7.46 -4.09
C GLN A 45 13.31 6.83 -4.13
N PHE A 46 13.16 5.67 -3.51
CA PHE A 46 11.92 4.88 -3.60
C PHE A 46 10.70 5.60 -3.02
N PRO A 47 10.76 6.25 -1.84
CA PRO A 47 9.64 7.02 -1.28
C PRO A 47 9.06 8.03 -2.27
N ASP A 48 9.90 8.88 -2.87
CA ASP A 48 9.46 9.95 -3.76
C ASP A 48 8.83 9.40 -5.05
N ARG A 49 9.43 8.32 -5.60
CA ARG A 49 8.86 7.62 -6.76
C ARG A 49 7.51 6.99 -6.43
N MET A 50 7.38 6.43 -5.23
CA MET A 50 6.14 5.83 -4.75
C MET A 50 5.06 6.91 -4.56
N SER A 51 5.39 8.04 -3.95
CA SER A 51 4.51 9.22 -3.81
C SER A 51 4.01 9.71 -5.17
N ASN A 52 4.92 9.96 -6.12
CA ASN A 52 4.53 10.35 -7.48
C ASN A 52 3.69 9.26 -8.17
N TRP A 53 4.01 7.99 -7.97
CA TRP A 53 3.19 6.91 -8.49
C TRP A 53 1.77 6.92 -7.92
N THR A 54 1.58 7.16 -6.62
CA THR A 54 0.23 7.24 -6.01
C THR A 54 -0.60 8.35 -6.66
N TYR A 55 0.01 9.51 -6.92
CA TYR A 55 -0.63 10.60 -7.66
C TYR A 55 -1.02 10.20 -9.09
N VAL A 56 -0.12 9.55 -9.83
CA VAL A 56 -0.41 9.07 -11.19
C VAL A 56 -1.57 8.07 -11.20
N VAL A 57 -1.64 7.18 -10.22
CA VAL A 57 -2.78 6.25 -10.07
C VAL A 57 -4.08 7.00 -9.83
N MET A 58 -4.08 7.95 -8.88
CA MET A 58 -5.26 8.74 -8.56
C MET A 58 -5.77 9.49 -9.80
N LYS A 59 -4.85 10.10 -10.56
CA LYS A 59 -5.15 10.80 -11.81
C LYS A 59 -5.71 9.87 -12.89
N GLU A 60 -5.13 8.68 -13.05
CA GLU A 60 -5.63 7.68 -14.00
C GLU A 60 -7.00 7.12 -13.62
N MET A 61 -7.25 6.90 -12.32
CA MET A 61 -8.57 6.49 -11.83
C MET A 61 -9.61 7.57 -12.09
N ALA A 62 -9.29 8.84 -11.84
CA ALA A 62 -10.17 9.96 -12.18
C ALA A 62 -10.46 10.02 -13.68
N ARG A 63 -9.43 9.89 -14.54
CA ARG A 63 -9.60 9.88 -16.00
C ARG A 63 -10.50 8.75 -16.49
N ARG A 64 -10.49 7.60 -15.80
CA ARG A 64 -11.31 6.43 -16.11
C ARG A 64 -12.68 6.44 -15.43
N HIS A 65 -13.04 7.50 -14.72
CA HIS A 65 -14.27 7.60 -13.92
C HIS A 65 -14.39 6.48 -12.87
N GLN A 66 -13.25 6.04 -12.33
CA GLN A 66 -13.14 5.03 -11.26
C GLN A 66 -12.80 5.67 -9.91
N LEU A 67 -12.69 6.99 -9.87
CA LEU A 67 -12.47 7.76 -8.66
C LEU A 67 -13.77 8.46 -8.28
N ASP A 68 -14.24 8.26 -7.06
CA ASP A 68 -15.47 8.89 -6.59
C ASP A 68 -15.37 10.41 -6.62
N THR A 69 -16.53 11.06 -6.72
CA THR A 69 -16.65 12.53 -6.80
C THR A 69 -15.97 13.24 -5.64
N GLU A 70 -15.99 12.66 -4.44
CA GLU A 70 -15.38 13.21 -3.22
C GLU A 70 -13.85 13.24 -3.31
N TYR A 71 -13.26 12.25 -3.97
CA TYR A 71 -11.83 12.18 -4.19
C TYR A 71 -11.35 13.11 -5.32
N LEU A 72 -12.24 13.65 -6.15
CA LEU A 72 -11.86 14.62 -7.18
C LEU A 72 -11.34 15.94 -6.58
N ASP A 73 -11.89 16.37 -5.44
CA ASP A 73 -11.42 17.57 -4.75
C ASP A 73 -10.07 17.35 -4.09
N LEU A 74 -9.80 16.15 -3.57
CA LEU A 74 -8.47 15.75 -3.10
C LEU A 74 -7.47 15.70 -4.25
N LEU A 75 -7.86 15.23 -5.43
CA LEU A 75 -6.98 15.23 -6.60
C LEU A 75 -6.59 16.65 -7.03
N LYS A 76 -7.52 17.62 -6.97
CA LYS A 76 -7.21 19.02 -7.27
C LYS A 76 -6.15 19.57 -6.31
N LYS A 77 -6.29 19.28 -5.01
CA LYS A 77 -5.32 19.69 -3.99
C LYS A 77 -3.97 19.00 -4.18
N ALA A 78 -3.96 17.69 -4.42
CA ALA A 78 -2.75 16.93 -4.71
C ALA A 78 -2.01 17.40 -5.97
N THR A 79 -2.72 17.97 -6.94
CA THR A 79 -2.09 18.54 -8.16
C THR A 79 -1.37 19.86 -7.87
N ALA A 80 -1.78 20.59 -6.84
CA ALA A 80 -1.20 21.87 -6.44
C ALA A 80 -0.07 21.73 -5.39
N ASP A 81 0.08 20.54 -4.81
CA ASP A 81 1.11 20.19 -3.84
C ASP A 81 2.18 19.31 -4.49
N ASP A 82 3.43 19.76 -4.47
CA ASP A 82 4.58 19.03 -5.03
C ASP A 82 4.83 17.68 -4.34
N HIS A 83 4.44 17.54 -3.06
CA HIS A 83 4.59 16.29 -2.31
C HIS A 83 3.40 15.33 -2.49
N HIS A 84 2.35 15.78 -3.19
CA HIS A 84 1.14 15.01 -3.44
C HIS A 84 0.50 14.42 -2.17
N THR A 85 0.53 15.15 -1.06
CA THR A 85 0.09 14.70 0.27
C THR A 85 -1.31 14.07 0.24
N ASP A 86 -2.27 14.74 -0.39
CA ASP A 86 -3.65 14.25 -0.48
C ASP A 86 -3.79 12.97 -1.32
N ALA A 87 -2.92 12.74 -2.31
CA ALA A 87 -2.90 11.49 -3.07
C ALA A 87 -2.34 10.32 -2.26
N ILE A 88 -1.34 10.58 -1.42
CA ILE A 88 -0.75 9.59 -0.51
C ILE A 88 -1.78 9.17 0.55
N LEU A 89 -2.44 10.15 1.17
CA LEU A 89 -3.50 9.91 2.16
C LEU A 89 -4.69 9.20 1.53
N TRP A 90 -5.13 9.63 0.34
CA TRP A 90 -6.16 8.93 -0.43
C TRP A 90 -5.78 7.47 -0.67
N LYS A 91 -4.54 7.21 -1.08
CA LYS A 91 -4.13 5.85 -1.41
C LYS A 91 -4.17 4.94 -0.18
N PHE A 92 -3.87 5.46 1.00
CA PHE A 92 -4.06 4.72 2.24
C PHE A 92 -5.53 4.34 2.45
N CYS A 93 -6.45 5.29 2.32
CA CYS A 93 -7.89 5.03 2.45
C CYS A 93 -8.43 4.06 1.38
N ASP A 94 -7.86 4.09 0.17
CA ASP A 94 -8.19 3.16 -0.92
C ASP A 94 -7.71 1.73 -0.65
N LEU A 95 -6.67 1.57 0.18
CA LEU A 95 -6.13 0.25 0.57
C LEU A 95 -6.82 -0.32 1.81
N ASP A 96 -7.13 0.52 2.80
CA ASP A 96 -7.86 0.17 4.02
C ASP A 96 -9.33 -0.13 3.69
N ILE A 97 -9.59 -1.36 3.21
CA ILE A 97 -10.90 -1.78 2.71
C ILE A 97 -11.57 -2.74 3.70
N ARG A 98 -10.87 -3.78 4.17
CA ARG A 98 -11.51 -4.84 4.98
C ARG A 98 -10.50 -5.59 5.86
N PRO A 99 -10.60 -5.46 7.20
CA PRO A 99 -11.48 -4.56 7.96
C PRO A 99 -11.05 -3.09 7.84
N HIS A 100 -11.98 -2.14 7.98
CA HIS A 100 -11.64 -0.72 8.09
C HIS A 100 -11.08 -0.41 9.47
N ASP A 101 -9.81 -0.76 9.71
CA ASP A 101 -9.18 -0.65 11.03
C ASP A 101 -8.12 0.46 11.10
N ARG A 102 -8.04 1.31 10.05
CA ARG A 102 -7.05 2.39 9.92
C ARG A 102 -5.62 1.87 9.93
N LYS A 103 -5.44 0.63 9.53
CA LYS A 103 -4.16 0.01 9.26
C LYS A 103 -4.28 -0.73 7.94
N VAL A 104 -3.17 -0.79 7.22
CA VAL A 104 -3.11 -1.49 5.95
C VAL A 104 -2.34 -2.78 6.16
N SER A 105 -3.02 -3.90 6.00
CA SER A 105 -2.39 -5.22 6.07
C SER A 105 -1.61 -5.54 4.80
N ARG A 106 -0.68 -6.50 4.88
CA ARG A 106 0.01 -7.04 3.70
C ARG A 106 -0.96 -7.57 2.62
N ARG A 107 -2.17 -7.99 3.01
CA ARG A 107 -3.20 -8.46 2.08
C ARG A 107 -3.87 -7.31 1.33
N GLU A 108 -4.01 -6.15 1.95
CA GLU A 108 -4.54 -4.95 1.31
C GLU A 108 -3.51 -4.31 0.37
N LEU A 109 -2.21 -4.45 0.68
CA LEU A 109 -1.11 -4.06 -0.20
C LEU A 109 -1.00 -4.90 -1.48
N LEU A 110 -1.77 -5.98 -1.63
CA LEU A 110 -1.72 -6.84 -2.81
C LEU A 110 -1.97 -6.07 -4.11
N PHE A 111 -2.78 -5.01 -4.10
CA PHE A 111 -2.97 -4.17 -5.28
C PHE A 111 -1.68 -3.43 -5.66
N ILE A 112 -0.97 -2.86 -4.67
CA ILE A 112 0.33 -2.20 -4.91
C ILE A 112 1.33 -3.22 -5.47
N ILE A 113 1.43 -4.38 -4.83
CA ILE A 113 2.31 -5.48 -5.23
C ILE A 113 2.00 -5.98 -6.65
N ALA A 114 0.72 -6.07 -7.02
CA ALA A 114 0.27 -6.50 -8.36
C ALA A 114 0.58 -5.48 -9.44
N SER A 115 0.47 -4.20 -9.10
CA SER A 115 0.70 -3.12 -10.04
C SER A 115 2.21 -2.98 -10.27
N VAL A 116 2.72 -3.59 -11.34
CA VAL A 116 4.15 -3.56 -11.72
C VAL A 116 4.75 -2.15 -11.55
N LYS A 117 5.77 -2.00 -10.70
CA LYS A 117 6.49 -0.74 -10.44
C LYS A 117 7.92 -0.83 -10.96
N PRO A 118 8.52 0.30 -11.37
CA PRO A 118 9.98 0.43 -11.33
C PRO A 118 10.49 0.10 -9.93
N MET A 119 11.62 -0.62 -9.83
CA MET A 119 12.27 -0.97 -8.56
C MET A 119 11.43 -1.90 -7.67
N GLU A 120 10.78 -2.89 -8.29
CA GLU A 120 9.97 -3.90 -7.60
C GLU A 120 10.72 -4.62 -6.46
N HIS A 121 12.03 -4.79 -6.60
CA HIS A 121 12.90 -5.40 -5.60
C HIS A 121 13.07 -4.55 -4.34
N CYS A 122 12.77 -3.25 -4.42
CA CYS A 122 12.76 -2.34 -3.29
C CYS A 122 11.41 -2.31 -2.54
N LEU A 123 10.31 -2.75 -3.16
CA LEU A 123 8.98 -2.62 -2.57
C LEU A 123 8.83 -3.39 -1.25
N VAL A 124 9.25 -4.66 -1.22
CA VAL A 124 9.11 -5.48 0.00
C VAL A 124 10.03 -4.98 1.13
N PRO A 125 11.32 -4.72 0.88
CA PRO A 125 12.20 -4.11 1.89
C PRO A 125 11.71 -2.74 2.37
N PHE A 126 11.16 -1.91 1.47
CA PHE A 126 10.59 -0.60 1.81
C PHE A 126 9.39 -0.75 2.77
N LEU A 127 8.40 -1.57 2.40
CA LEU A 127 7.22 -1.80 3.24
C LEU A 127 7.57 -2.41 4.60
N THR A 128 8.65 -3.20 4.68
CA THR A 128 9.17 -3.74 5.94
C THR A 128 9.81 -2.65 6.81
N GLN A 129 10.45 -1.64 6.21
CA GLN A 129 10.99 -0.49 6.94
C GLN A 129 9.90 0.46 7.42
N CYS A 130 8.75 0.50 6.74
CA CYS A 130 7.62 1.33 7.15
C CYS A 130 6.89 0.81 8.38
N ASP A 131 6.97 -0.49 8.66
CA ASP A 131 6.41 -1.13 9.85
C ASP A 131 7.36 -0.90 11.04
N GLU A 132 7.30 0.28 11.65
CA GLU A 132 8.22 0.71 12.72
C GLU A 132 8.01 -0.14 13.99
N ASP A 133 6.77 -0.49 14.29
CA ASP A 133 6.41 -1.27 15.48
C ASP A 133 6.43 -2.80 15.28
N ASN A 134 6.67 -3.25 14.04
CA ASN A 134 6.77 -4.66 13.62
C ASN A 134 5.49 -5.47 13.92
N ASP A 135 4.32 -4.84 13.86
CA ASP A 135 3.04 -5.52 14.04
C ASP A 135 2.53 -6.21 12.76
N GLY A 136 3.21 -6.02 11.63
CA GLY A 136 2.87 -6.60 10.33
C GLY A 136 1.76 -5.86 9.58
N LEU A 137 1.37 -4.69 10.08
CA LEU A 137 0.42 -3.74 9.52
C LEU A 137 1.14 -2.39 9.33
N ILE A 138 0.57 -1.52 8.49
CA ILE A 138 1.10 -0.16 8.32
C ILE A 138 0.00 0.81 8.71
N SER A 139 0.23 1.59 9.75
CA SER A 139 -0.66 2.67 10.17
C SER A 139 -0.56 3.88 9.24
N LEU A 140 -1.53 4.80 9.31
CA LEU A 140 -1.52 6.03 8.51
C LEU A 140 -0.27 6.88 8.78
N VAL A 141 0.17 6.94 10.03
CA VAL A 141 1.34 7.72 10.45
C VAL A 141 2.62 7.11 9.89
N GLU A 142 2.77 5.79 9.98
CA GLU A 142 3.88 5.06 9.37
C GLU A 142 3.90 5.25 7.86
N TRP A 143 2.76 5.07 7.19
CA TRP A 143 2.62 5.25 5.75
C TRP A 143 3.05 6.65 5.30
N GLY A 144 2.57 7.69 5.98
CA GLY A 144 2.92 9.07 5.65
C GLY A 144 4.40 9.38 5.91
N LYS A 145 4.94 9.00 7.07
CA LYS A 145 6.37 9.16 7.37
C LYS A 145 7.25 8.46 6.34
N CYS A 146 6.90 7.24 5.95
CA CYS A 146 7.67 6.45 4.99
C CYS A 146 7.72 7.08 3.60
N LEU A 147 6.72 7.90 3.27
CA LEU A 147 6.61 8.63 2.01
C LEU A 147 7.06 10.10 2.14
N ASN A 148 7.87 10.40 3.17
CA ASN A 148 8.46 11.70 3.46
C ASN A 148 7.44 12.82 3.70
N LEU A 149 6.25 12.50 4.21
CA LEU A 149 5.29 13.51 4.63
C LEU A 149 5.62 14.09 6.01
N ASP A 150 5.40 15.40 6.15
CA ASP A 150 5.46 16.06 7.45
C ASP A 150 4.33 15.51 8.35
N PRO A 151 4.62 15.03 9.58
CA PRO A 151 3.61 14.56 10.52
C PRO A 151 2.46 15.55 10.77
N VAL A 152 2.70 16.85 10.64
CA VAL A 152 1.68 17.90 10.80
C VAL A 152 0.61 17.84 9.71
N HIS A 153 0.94 17.28 8.54
CA HIS A 153 0.04 17.17 7.40
C HIS A 153 -0.62 15.78 7.26
N ILE A 154 -0.30 14.84 8.16
CA ILE A 154 -0.90 13.49 8.15
C ILE A 154 -2.25 13.55 8.89
N GLU A 155 -3.32 13.80 8.13
CA GLU A 155 -4.70 13.81 8.63
C GLU A 155 -5.49 12.61 8.10
N ASP A 156 -6.22 11.92 8.98
CA ASP A 156 -7.15 10.86 8.58
C ASP A 156 -8.39 11.47 7.94
N LYS A 157 -8.39 11.50 6.60
CA LYS A 157 -9.52 11.92 5.77
C LYS A 157 -10.40 10.75 5.30
N CYS A 158 -10.17 9.53 5.78
CA CYS A 158 -10.88 8.34 5.30
C CYS A 158 -12.36 8.32 5.71
N LYS A 159 -12.69 8.86 6.90
CA LYS A 159 -14.07 8.84 7.45
C LYS A 159 -15.08 9.72 6.71
N ASP A 160 -14.66 10.89 6.24
CA ASP A 160 -15.52 11.81 5.49
C ASP A 160 -16.00 11.17 4.17
N ILE A 161 -15.23 10.21 3.66
CA ILE A 161 -15.40 9.61 2.34
C ILE A 161 -16.11 8.24 2.40
N GLN A 162 -16.03 7.57 3.56
CA GLN A 162 -16.69 6.28 3.79
C GLN A 162 -18.17 6.43 4.17
N SER A 163 -18.57 7.53 4.82
CA SER A 163 -19.96 7.74 5.27
C SER A 163 -20.97 7.93 4.13
N ARG A 164 -20.50 8.14 2.90
CA ARG A 164 -21.32 8.50 1.72
C ARG A 164 -21.29 7.45 0.59
N ARG A 165 -20.57 6.34 0.79
CA ARG A 165 -20.48 5.18 -0.12
C ARG A 165 -21.56 4.09 0.13
N GLN A 166 -22.55 4.36 1.00
CA GLN A 166 -23.73 3.50 1.20
C GLN A 166 -24.89 3.94 0.31
#